data_AF-A0A2S2PDR6-F1
#
_entry.id   AF-A0A2S2PDR6-F1
#
_cell.length_a   1.000
_cell.length_b   1.000
_cell.length_c   1.000
_cell.angle_alpha   90.00
_cell.angle_beta   90.00
_cell.angle_gamma   90.00
#
_symmetry.space_group_name_H-M   'P 1'
#
loop_
_entity.id
_entity.type
_entity.pdbx_description
1 polymer ?
#
loop_
_entity_poly.entity_id
_entity_poly.type
_entity_poly.pdbx_seq_one_letter_code
_entity_poly.pdbx_strand_id
1 'polypeptide(L)'
;NLYNKMINEIISELDTIKYVCITADCWSIFHRSYIGFTIHWINPQTLERCSKGLACKRMVGRHTYDNIAESIDKVLNEFKIQNKTTLIVTDNAANFVNSFRVYSNDNGSDVNECIDTNITEENEVSIEITNTLDGEPSNVDNL
;
A
#
# COMPACT_ATOMS: atom_id res chain seq x y z
N ASN A 1 -12.35 -7.98 -23.50
CA ASN A 1 -10.96 -7.49 -23.37
C ASN A 1 -10.25 -8.37 -22.34
N LEU A 2 -9.07 -8.89 -22.66
CA LEU A 2 -8.25 -9.75 -21.79
C LEU A 2 -7.94 -9.09 -20.43
N TYR A 3 -7.72 -7.77 -20.42
CA TYR A 3 -7.45 -7.01 -19.20
C TYR A 3 -8.56 -7.13 -18.16
N ASN A 4 -9.81 -6.86 -18.55
CA ASN A 4 -10.97 -6.98 -17.66
C ASN A 4 -11.18 -8.42 -17.18
N LYS A 5 -10.81 -9.41 -17.98
CA LYS A 5 -10.86 -10.82 -17.58
C LYS A 5 -9.89 -11.09 -16.44
N MET A 6 -8.64 -10.63 -16.54
CA MET A 6 -7.64 -10.78 -15.49
C MET A 6 -8.05 -10.07 -14.19
N ILE A 7 -8.62 -8.86 -14.28
CA ILE A 7 -9.15 -8.16 -13.11
C ILE A 7 -10.23 -9.01 -12.42
N ASN A 8 -11.21 -9.49 -13.18
CA ASN A 8 -12.30 -10.28 -12.60
C ASN A 8 -11.82 -11.61 -12.00
N GLU A 9 -10.79 -12.24 -12.57
CA GLU A 9 -10.17 -13.44 -12.01
C GLU A 9 -9.53 -13.16 -10.65
N ILE A 10 -8.78 -12.06 -10.52
CA ILE A 10 -8.18 -11.65 -9.24
C ILE A 10 -9.27 -11.30 -8.22
N ILE A 11 -10.29 -10.54 -8.62
CA ILE A 11 -11.43 -10.22 -7.72
C ILE A 11 -12.10 -11.49 -7.22
N SER A 12 -12.36 -12.46 -8.11
CA SER A 12 -13.02 -13.72 -7.74
C SER A 12 -12.16 -14.57 -6.80
N GLU A 13 -10.84 -14.59 -6.99
CA GLU A 13 -9.93 -15.32 -6.11
C GLU A 13 -9.87 -14.70 -4.70
N LEU A 14 -9.95 -13.37 -4.63
CA LEU A 14 -9.91 -12.63 -3.38
C LEU A 14 -11.28 -12.52 -2.68
N ASP A 15 -12.35 -13.05 -3.27
CA ASP A 15 -13.72 -12.88 -2.77
C ASP A 15 -13.88 -13.43 -1.35
N THR A 16 -13.32 -14.62 -1.10
CA THR A 16 -13.34 -15.28 0.23
C THR A 16 -12.20 -14.86 1.15
N ILE A 17 -11.26 -14.05 0.65
CA ILE A 17 -10.12 -13.57 1.43
C ILE A 17 -10.53 -12.36 2.26
N LYS A 18 -10.42 -12.47 3.58
CA LYS A 18 -10.85 -11.40 4.51
C LYS A 18 -9.86 -10.24 4.59
N TYR A 19 -8.57 -10.55 4.56
CA TYR A 19 -7.49 -9.58 4.79
C TYR A 19 -6.41 -9.73 3.72
N VAL A 20 -5.95 -8.60 3.21
CA VAL A 20 -4.86 -8.51 2.25
C VAL A 20 -3.90 -7.40 2.67
N CYS A 21 -2.62 -7.55 2.33
CA CYS A 21 -1.69 -6.44 2.34
C CYS A 21 -1.19 -6.15 0.93
N ILE A 22 -0.77 -4.92 0.70
CA ILE A 22 -0.27 -4.45 -0.59
C ILE A 22 1.14 -3.93 -0.40
N THR A 23 2.02 -4.19 -1.35
CA THR A 23 3.28 -3.48 -1.51
C THR A 23 3.16 -2.54 -2.69
N ALA A 24 3.57 -1.29 -2.52
CA ALA A 24 3.69 -0.30 -3.59
C ALA A 24 5.15 0.14 -3.69
N ASP A 25 5.79 -0.16 -4.82
CA ASP A 25 7.20 0.10 -5.06
C ASP A 25 7.35 1.19 -6.13
N CYS A 26 8.13 2.23 -5.84
CA CYS A 26 8.33 3.37 -6.73
C CYS A 26 9.77 3.46 -7.22
N TRP A 27 9.98 3.23 -8.52
CA TRP A 27 11.31 3.34 -9.12
C TRP A 27 11.35 4.34 -10.28
N SER A 28 12.55 4.80 -10.59
CA SER A 28 12.82 5.69 -11.72
C SER A 28 13.88 5.10 -12.66
N ILE A 29 13.64 5.19 -13.96
CA ILE A 29 14.58 4.78 -15.01
C ILE A 29 14.47 5.73 -16.21
N PHE A 30 15.61 6.19 -16.74
CA PHE A 30 15.70 7.10 -17.90
C PHE A 30 14.67 8.26 -17.89
N HIS A 31 14.64 9.02 -16.79
CA HIS A 31 13.73 10.17 -16.58
C HIS A 31 12.23 9.84 -16.56
N ARG A 32 11.88 8.59 -16.30
CA ARG A 32 10.52 8.14 -16.11
C ARG A 32 10.42 7.44 -14.78
N SER A 33 9.32 7.64 -14.09
CA SER A 33 9.05 6.89 -12.87
C SER A 33 7.80 6.06 -13.02
N TYR A 34 7.78 5.01 -12.22
CA TYR A 34 6.77 3.99 -12.24
C TYR A 34 6.40 3.64 -10.81
N ILE A 35 5.18 3.17 -10.65
CA ILE A 35 4.69 2.59 -9.41
C ILE A 35 4.14 1.20 -9.73
N GLY A 36 4.66 0.22 -9.01
CA GLY A 36 4.24 -1.19 -9.08
C GLY A 36 3.47 -1.56 -7.84
N PHE A 37 2.40 -2.34 -8.00
CA PHE A 37 1.57 -2.82 -6.91
C PHE A 37 1.54 -4.34 -6.90
N THR A 38 1.82 -4.93 -5.74
CA THR A 38 1.65 -6.37 -5.50
C THR A 38 0.75 -6.58 -4.30
N ILE A 39 -0.26 -7.43 -4.44
CA ILE A 39 -1.11 -7.86 -3.33
C ILE A 39 -0.58 -9.16 -2.75
N HIS A 40 -0.68 -9.30 -1.44
CA HIS A 40 -0.33 -10.51 -0.71
C HIS A 40 -1.47 -10.88 0.25
N TRP A 41 -1.67 -12.19 0.42
CA TRP A 41 -2.62 -12.75 1.37
C TRP A 41 -2.16 -14.14 1.81
N ILE A 42 -2.76 -14.67 2.87
CA ILE A 42 -2.56 -16.05 3.30
C ILE A 42 -3.72 -16.89 2.77
N ASN A 43 -3.41 -17.99 2.08
CA ASN A 43 -4.42 -18.96 1.66
C ASN A 43 -5.02 -19.63 2.91
N PRO A 44 -6.34 -19.56 3.13
CA PRO A 44 -6.95 -20.05 4.37
C PRO A 44 -6.95 -21.58 4.49
N GLN A 45 -6.76 -22.32 3.39
CA GLN A 45 -6.70 -23.78 3.39
C GLN A 45 -5.27 -24.29 3.54
N THR A 46 -4.30 -23.69 2.84
CA THR A 46 -2.91 -24.17 2.83
C THR A 46 -2.00 -23.43 3.81
N LEU A 47 -2.43 -22.27 4.30
CA LEU A 47 -1.65 -21.33 5.13
C LEU A 47 -0.40 -20.77 4.44
N GLU A 48 -0.30 -20.93 3.12
CA GLU A 48 0.81 -20.38 2.34
C GLU A 48 0.56 -18.92 1.98
N ARG A 49 1.64 -18.14 1.89
CA ARG A 49 1.58 -16.76 1.39
C ARG A 49 1.42 -16.78 -0.13
N CYS A 50 0.33 -16.21 -0.60
CA CYS A 50 0.06 -15.96 -2.01
C CYS A 50 0.42 -14.51 -2.38
N SER A 51 0.74 -14.26 -3.65
CA SER A 51 1.05 -12.91 -4.14
C SER A 51 0.69 -12.74 -5.61
N LYS A 52 0.18 -11.57 -6.00
CA LYS A 52 -0.10 -11.22 -7.39
C LYS A 52 0.21 -9.75 -7.69
N GLY A 53 0.77 -9.49 -8.87
CA GLY A 53 0.90 -8.13 -9.38
C GLY A 53 -0.47 -7.57 -9.76
N LEU A 54 -0.82 -6.40 -9.25
CA LEU A 54 -2.07 -5.70 -9.57
C LEU A 54 -1.89 -4.73 -10.73
N ALA A 55 -0.84 -3.91 -10.67
CA ALA A 55 -0.60 -2.88 -11.66
C ALA A 55 0.87 -2.46 -11.71
N CYS A 56 1.31 -2.00 -12.88
CA CYS A 56 2.55 -1.26 -13.06
C CYS A 56 2.21 -0.03 -13.92
N LYS A 57 2.20 1.15 -13.29
CA LYS A 57 1.70 2.39 -13.90
C LYS A 57 2.85 3.39 -14.00
N ARG A 58 2.94 4.07 -15.15
CA ARG A 58 3.86 5.20 -15.32
C ARG A 58 3.32 6.39 -14.54
N MET A 59 4.16 6.97 -13.69
CA MET A 59 3.89 8.24 -13.03
C MET A 59 4.34 9.38 -13.95
N VAL A 60 3.40 10.23 -14.36
CA VAL A 60 3.68 11.40 -15.21
C VAL A 60 3.50 12.67 -14.37
N GLY A 61 4.48 13.57 -14.44
CA GLY A 61 4.49 14.79 -13.63
C GLY A 61 5.30 14.61 -12.34
N ARG A 62 5.08 15.50 -11.36
CA ARG A 62 5.80 15.45 -10.08
C ARG A 62 5.38 14.21 -9.29
N HIS A 63 6.32 13.60 -8.57
CA HIS A 63 6.05 12.51 -7.61
C HIS A 63 5.49 13.10 -6.31
N THR A 64 4.35 13.77 -6.42
CA THR A 64 3.64 14.30 -5.26
C THR A 64 2.92 13.19 -4.52
N TYR A 65 2.68 13.44 -3.25
CA TYR A 65 1.88 12.61 -2.35
C TYR A 65 0.50 12.32 -2.93
N ASP A 66 -0.16 13.36 -3.44
CA ASP A 66 -1.48 13.25 -4.05
C ASP A 66 -1.48 12.27 -5.22
N ASN A 67 -0.42 12.25 -6.05
CA ASN A 67 -0.33 11.37 -7.20
C ASN A 67 -0.15 9.89 -6.79
N ILE A 68 0.58 9.63 -5.70
CA ILE A 68 0.76 8.28 -5.17
C ILE A 68 -0.53 7.81 -4.50
N ALA A 69 -1.13 8.65 -3.66
CA ALA A 69 -2.40 8.35 -2.97
C ALA A 69 -3.53 8.09 -3.98
N GLU A 70 -3.66 8.93 -5.02
CA GLU A 70 -4.62 8.72 -6.10
C GLU A 70 -4.33 7.42 -6.87
N SER A 71 -3.06 7.06 -7.08
CA SER A 71 -2.70 5.81 -7.74
C SER A 71 -3.08 4.59 -6.89
N ILE A 72 -2.87 4.66 -5.58
CA ILE A 72 -3.29 3.63 -4.61
C ILE A 72 -4.81 3.50 -4.63
N ASP A 73 -5.55 4.59 -4.43
CA ASP A 73 -7.02 4.57 -4.40
C ASP A 73 -7.61 3.99 -5.69
N LYS A 74 -7.09 4.39 -6.86
CA LYS A 74 -7.49 3.81 -8.14
C LYS A 74 -7.28 2.30 -8.19
N VAL A 75 -6.15 1.79 -7.70
CA VAL A 75 -5.87 0.34 -7.68
C VAL A 75 -6.77 -0.38 -6.69
N LEU A 76 -6.97 0.16 -5.48
CA LEU A 76 -7.86 -0.43 -4.49
C LEU A 76 -9.29 -0.54 -5.00
N ASN A 77 -9.78 0.50 -5.67
CA ASN A 77 -11.13 0.56 -6.25
C ASN A 77 -11.27 -0.36 -7.47
N GLU A 78 -10.27 -0.38 -8.37
CA GLU A 78 -10.25 -1.21 -9.58
C GLU A 78 -10.35 -2.71 -9.23
N PHE A 79 -9.71 -3.14 -8.15
CA PHE A 79 -9.73 -4.52 -7.67
C PHE A 79 -10.72 -4.78 -6.53
N LYS A 80 -11.51 -3.78 -6.10
CA LYS A 80 -12.51 -3.89 -5.02
C LYS A 80 -11.94 -4.44 -3.70
N ILE A 81 -10.74 -4.00 -3.33
CA ILE A 81 -10.01 -4.51 -2.16
C ILE A 81 -9.87 -3.48 -1.03
N GLN A 82 -10.37 -2.26 -1.20
CA GLN A 82 -10.28 -1.20 -0.18
C GLN A 82 -10.74 -1.66 1.22
N ASN A 83 -11.88 -2.37 1.32
CA ASN A 83 -12.39 -2.89 2.59
C ASN A 83 -11.67 -4.16 3.11
N LYS A 84 -10.74 -4.72 2.34
CA LYS A 84 -9.95 -5.92 2.70
C LYS A 84 -8.50 -5.57 3.05
N THR A 85 -8.02 -4.42 2.58
CA THR A 85 -6.61 -3.99 2.71
C THR A 85 -6.32 -3.53 4.13
N THR A 86 -5.48 -4.28 4.85
CA THR A 86 -5.07 -3.95 6.23
C THR A 86 -3.75 -3.19 6.29
N LEU A 87 -2.91 -3.30 5.26
CA LEU A 87 -1.57 -2.73 5.26
C LEU A 87 -1.14 -2.41 3.83
N ILE A 88 -0.54 -1.24 3.63
CA ILE A 88 0.15 -0.86 2.39
C ILE A 88 1.60 -0.56 2.72
N VAL A 89 2.51 -1.44 2.33
CA VAL A 89 3.96 -1.25 2.49
C VAL A 89 4.49 -0.46 1.30
N THR A 90 5.31 0.56 1.56
CA THR A 90 5.95 1.34 0.50
C THR A 90 7.45 1.43 0.74
N ASP A 91 8.26 1.58 -0.31
CA ASP A 91 9.71 1.73 -0.22
C ASP A 91 10.15 3.18 0.08
N ASN A 92 9.22 4.09 0.41
CA ASN A 92 9.54 5.52 0.61
C ASN A 92 8.58 6.26 1.58
N ALA A 93 8.49 5.84 2.85
CA ALA A 93 7.59 6.45 3.84
C ALA A 93 7.87 7.93 4.14
N ALA A 94 9.09 8.45 3.89
CA ALA A 94 9.34 9.89 3.98
C ALA A 94 8.40 10.67 3.06
N ASN A 95 8.00 10.05 1.95
CA ASN A 95 7.04 10.56 1.02
C ASN A 95 5.58 10.13 1.29
N PHE A 96 5.27 9.54 2.44
CA PHE A 96 3.93 9.01 2.71
C PHE A 96 3.36 9.44 4.06
N VAL A 97 4.22 9.73 5.05
CA VAL A 97 3.81 10.36 6.32
C VAL A 97 3.05 11.67 6.09
N ASN A 98 3.34 12.38 4.99
CA ASN A 98 2.63 13.60 4.61
C ASN A 98 1.29 13.37 3.87
N SER A 99 1.07 12.24 3.19
CA SER A 99 -0.18 11.96 2.46
C SER A 99 -1.34 11.62 3.40
N PHE A 100 -1.05 10.90 4.48
CA PHE A 100 -2.07 10.53 5.47
C PHE A 100 -2.42 11.67 6.42
N ARG A 101 -1.50 12.61 6.70
CA ARG A 101 -1.84 13.85 7.44
C ARG A 101 -2.93 14.67 6.74
N VAL A 102 -3.02 14.59 5.40
CA VAL A 102 -4.08 15.26 4.63
C VAL A 102 -5.42 14.50 4.71
N TYR A 103 -5.37 13.17 4.85
CA TYR A 103 -6.57 12.33 4.98
C TYR A 103 -7.13 12.26 6.41
N SER A 104 -6.30 12.50 7.43
CA SER A 104 -6.69 12.50 8.84
C SER A 104 -7.21 13.86 9.36
N ASN A 105 -7.31 14.87 8.50
CA ASN A 105 -7.58 16.23 8.95
C ASN A 105 -9.08 16.55 8.99
N ASP A 106 -9.79 15.93 9.94
CA ASP A 106 -10.90 16.61 10.61
C ASP A 106 -10.36 17.30 11.87
N ASN A 107 -10.15 18.61 11.73
CA ASN A 107 -10.03 19.62 12.80
C ASN A 107 -8.98 19.36 13.91
N GLY A 108 -7.74 19.72 13.58
CA GLY A 108 -6.83 20.54 14.40
C GLY A 108 -6.76 20.31 15.92
N SER A 109 -5.67 19.70 16.36
CA SER A 109 -4.75 20.26 17.38
C SER A 109 -3.57 19.32 17.56
N ASP A 110 -2.37 19.89 17.70
CA ASP A 110 -1.14 19.19 18.07
C ASP A 110 -1.37 18.23 19.24
N VAL A 111 -1.05 16.94 19.05
CA VAL A 111 -0.80 16.02 20.16
C VAL A 111 0.43 15.18 19.81
N ASN A 112 1.61 15.70 20.18
CA ASN A 112 2.72 14.86 20.58
C ASN A 112 2.39 14.35 21.99
N GLU A 113 1.76 13.19 22.11
CA GLU A 113 1.98 12.33 23.27
C GLU A 113 1.47 10.91 23.00
N CYS A 114 2.23 9.97 23.52
CA CYS A 114 1.90 8.56 23.63
C CYS A 114 0.55 8.35 24.35
N ILE A 115 -0.08 7.20 24.10
CA ILE A 115 -0.71 6.27 25.08
C ILE A 115 -2.03 5.65 24.60
N ASP A 116 -2.07 4.36 24.92
CA ASP A 116 -3.15 3.41 25.23
C ASP A 116 -4.13 2.87 24.18
N THR A 117 -4.03 1.55 24.09
CA THR A 117 -5.12 0.58 24.03
C THR A 117 -6.37 1.01 24.77
N ASN A 118 -7.51 1.14 24.05
CA ASN A 118 -8.79 0.48 24.37
C ASN A 118 -9.98 1.01 23.52
N ILE A 119 -10.78 0.05 22.99
CA ILE A 119 -12.22 0.12 22.61
C ILE A 119 -12.49 0.71 21.20
N THR A 120 -13.30 0.14 20.28
CA THR A 120 -14.55 -0.64 20.36
C THR A 120 -14.74 -1.51 19.09
N GLU A 121 -15.59 -2.54 19.16
CA GLU A 121 -16.04 -3.38 18.03
C GLU A 121 -16.87 -2.59 16.98
N GLU A 122 -16.20 -1.86 16.11
CA GLU A 122 -16.62 -1.71 14.71
C GLU A 122 -15.43 -2.19 13.87
N ASN A 123 -15.65 -2.98 12.82
CA ASN A 123 -14.56 -3.50 11.96
C ASN A 123 -13.99 -2.35 11.11
N GLU A 124 -13.39 -1.36 11.75
CA GLU A 124 -12.59 -0.33 11.12
C GLU A 124 -11.27 -0.99 10.72
N VAL A 125 -11.10 -1.24 9.42
CA VAL A 125 -9.83 -1.71 8.87
C VAL A 125 -8.88 -0.51 8.87
N SER A 126 -8.06 -0.41 9.90
CA SER A 126 -6.96 0.55 9.92
C SER A 126 -5.94 0.14 8.85
N ILE A 127 -5.62 1.06 7.92
CA ILE A 127 -4.56 0.85 6.95
C ILE A 127 -3.27 1.32 7.59
N GLU A 128 -2.43 0.39 8.02
CA GLU A 128 -1.08 0.71 8.45
C GLU A 128 -0.18 0.88 7.20
N ILE A 129 0.76 1.83 7.22
CA ILE A 129 1.81 1.95 6.21
C ILE A 129 3.17 1.94 6.90
N THR A 130 4.02 1.01 6.51
CA THR A 130 5.37 0.85 7.05
C THR A 130 6.42 0.81 5.94
N ASN A 131 7.63 1.25 6.30
CA ASN A 131 8.85 1.07 5.51
C ASN A 131 9.56 -0.21 5.95
N THR A 132 10.15 -0.97 5.02
CA THR A 132 10.92 -2.19 5.37
C THR A 132 12.37 -2.15 4.88
N LEU A 133 12.99 -0.96 4.86
CA LEU A 133 14.42 -0.81 4.53
C LEU A 133 15.21 -0.21 5.70
N ASP A 134 15.20 -0.87 6.86
CA ASP A 134 16.28 -0.74 7.84
C ASP A 134 17.31 -1.84 7.55
N GLY A 135 18.05 -1.67 6.44
CA GLY A 135 19.30 -2.39 6.25
C GLY A 135 20.35 -1.79 7.18
N GLU A 136 21.04 -2.62 7.96
CA GLU A 136 22.21 -2.18 8.74
C GLU A 136 23.16 -1.37 7.84
N PRO A 137 23.82 -0.32 8.37
CA PRO A 137 24.80 0.42 7.60
C PRO A 137 25.91 -0.53 7.18
N SER A 138 25.95 -0.87 5.89
CA SER A 138 27.12 -1.48 5.29
C SER A 138 28.25 -0.46 5.38
N ASN A 139 29.17 -0.66 6.33
CA ASN A 139 30.49 -0.05 6.30
C ASN A 139 31.14 -0.44 4.97
N VAL A 140 31.08 0.47 4.00
CA VAL A 140 31.96 0.43 2.84
C VAL A 140 32.96 1.57 3.03
N ASP A 141 33.90 1.32 3.94
CA ASP A 141 35.19 1.97 3.92
C ASP A 141 36.06 1.28 2.86
N ASN A 142 36.59 2.10 1.95
CA ASN A 142 37.82 1.92 1.17
C ASN A 142 37.92 0.77 0.15
N LEU A 143 37.70 1.09 -1.13
CA LEU A 143 38.76 1.21 -2.18
C LEU A 143 38.18 1.72 -3.51
#